data_AF-A0A4Q3A706-F1
#
_entry.id   AF-A0A4Q3A706-F1
#
_cell.length_a   1.000
_cell.length_b   1.000
_cell.length_c   1.000
_cell.angle_alpha   90.00
_cell.angle_beta   90.00
_cell.angle_gamma   90.00
#
_symmetry.space_group_name_H-M   'P 1'
#
loop_
_entity.id
_entity.type
_entity.pdbx_description
1 polymer ?
#
loop_
_entity_poly.entity_id
_entity_poly.type
_entity_poly.pdbx_seq_one_letter_code
_entity_poly.pdbx_strand_id
1 'polypeptide(L)'
;MGISVAVTYSTTRGGYRIYGEHDINELVDELVRADLVVGWNHVEFDYPVLQGYTIYDLPAQTVNLDMMLSLQETLGFRMKLDAAASASLGTGKSADGLDALKWWQEHKKTGSLEPLMKIAEYCAFDVKVTKCVHEYALANGHIKYHDRGGQLQEAVVSWA
;
A
#
# COMPACT_ATOMS: atom_id res chain seq x y z
N MET A 1 -14.03 -3.78 11.58
CA MET A 1 -12.95 -4.45 10.82
C MET A 1 -11.67 -4.11 11.56
N GLY A 2 -10.81 -5.09 11.87
CA GLY A 2 -9.59 -4.87 12.67
C GLY A 2 -8.34 -5.19 11.86
N ILE A 3 -7.18 -4.80 12.37
CA ILE A 3 -5.89 -5.03 11.72
C ILE A 3 -5.31 -6.34 12.21
N SER A 4 -4.99 -7.26 11.30
CA SER A 4 -4.23 -8.48 11.61
C SER A 4 -2.73 -8.20 11.59
N VAL A 5 -2.25 -7.63 10.49
CA VAL A 5 -0.85 -7.25 10.25
C VAL A 5 -0.85 -5.98 9.41
N ALA A 6 0.06 -5.06 9.71
CA ALA A 6 0.40 -3.93 8.85
C ALA A 6 1.90 -3.94 8.54
N VAL A 7 2.28 -3.38 7.40
CA VAL A 7 3.69 -3.30 6.98
C VAL A 7 3.98 -1.91 6.44
N THR A 8 5.13 -1.35 6.81
CA THR A 8 5.67 -0.13 6.20
C THR A 8 7.07 -0.37 5.67
N TYR A 9 7.51 0.47 4.73
CA TYR A 9 8.92 0.68 4.43
C TYR A 9 9.26 2.13 4.74
N SER A 10 10.26 2.35 5.60
CA SER A 10 10.73 3.71 5.91
C SER A 10 12.04 3.97 5.19
N THR A 11 12.12 5.07 4.45
CA THR A 11 13.35 5.55 3.82
C THR A 11 14.37 6.03 4.84
N THR A 12 13.93 6.64 5.95
CA THR A 12 14.79 7.04 7.08
C THR A 12 15.44 5.84 7.75
N ARG A 13 14.68 4.75 7.98
CA ARG A 13 15.21 3.50 8.55
C ARG A 13 15.94 2.64 7.52
N GLY A 14 15.61 2.78 6.24
CA GLY A 14 16.13 1.96 5.15
C GLY A 14 15.58 0.53 5.13
N GLY A 15 14.38 0.27 5.68
CA GLY A 15 13.89 -1.10 5.86
C GLY A 15 12.40 -1.23 6.15
N TYR A 16 11.92 -2.46 5.90
CA TYR A 16 10.55 -2.87 6.20
C TYR A 16 10.35 -3.05 7.70
N ARG A 17 9.14 -2.76 8.17
CA ARG A 17 8.69 -3.10 9.52
C ARG A 17 7.29 -3.69 9.47
N ILE A 18 7.11 -4.77 10.22
CA ILE A 18 5.85 -5.47 10.38
C ILE A 18 5.29 -5.07 11.75
N TYR A 19 3.98 -4.80 11.78
CA TYR A 19 3.24 -4.40 12.97
C TYR A 19 2.11 -5.39 13.20
N GLY A 20 2.05 -5.96 14.41
CA GLY A 20 0.86 -6.64 14.88
C GLY A 20 -0.15 -5.66 15.47
N GLU A 21 -1.31 -6.18 15.90
CA GLU A 21 -2.36 -5.36 16.54
C GLU A 21 -1.86 -4.63 17.81
N HIS A 22 -0.89 -5.20 18.53
CA HIS A 22 -0.31 -4.57 19.72
C HIS A 22 0.67 -3.42 19.40
N ASP A 23 1.15 -3.34 18.16
CA ASP A 23 2.16 -2.36 17.74
C ASP A 23 1.54 -1.16 17.00
N ILE A 24 0.20 -1.08 16.93
CA ILE A 24 -0.50 -0.08 16.11
C ILE A 24 -0.19 1.36 16.54
N ASN A 25 0.00 1.61 17.84
CA ASN A 25 0.42 2.94 18.29
C ASN A 25 1.78 3.34 17.69
N GLU A 26 2.70 2.40 17.54
CA GLU A 26 4.01 2.67 16.94
C GLU A 26 3.92 2.88 15.43
N LEU A 27 3.00 2.17 14.74
CA LEU A 27 2.69 2.43 13.34
C LEU A 27 2.12 3.84 13.15
N VAL A 28 1.16 4.23 13.98
CA VAL A 28 0.53 5.56 13.94
C VAL A 28 1.58 6.64 14.17
N ASP A 29 2.45 6.47 15.17
CA ASP A 29 3.54 7.40 15.44
C ASP A 29 4.54 7.49 14.28
N GLU A 30 4.84 6.37 13.60
CA GLU A 30 5.70 6.37 12.40
C GLU A 30 5.04 7.15 11.26
N LEU A 31 3.74 6.96 11.01
CA LEU A 31 3.00 7.65 9.95
C LEU A 31 2.93 9.15 10.20
N VAL A 32 2.59 9.58 11.43
CA VAL A 32 2.48 11.00 11.81
C VAL A 32 3.83 11.72 11.73
N ARG A 33 4.93 11.01 11.98
CA ARG A 33 6.30 11.58 11.91
C ARG A 33 6.89 11.58 10.51
N ALA A 34 6.29 10.89 9.55
CA ALA A 34 6.81 10.82 8.20
C ALA A 34 6.67 12.17 7.49
N ASP A 35 7.72 12.59 6.78
CA ASP A 35 7.67 13.79 5.93
C ASP A 35 6.65 13.62 4.79
N LEU A 36 6.43 12.38 4.35
CA LEU A 36 5.45 11.99 3.34
C LEU A 36 5.08 10.51 3.54
N VAL A 37 3.79 10.22 3.61
CA VAL A 37 3.26 8.86 3.52
C VAL A 37 2.87 8.58 2.08
N VAL A 38 3.59 7.65 1.46
CA VAL A 38 3.31 7.17 0.09
C VAL A 38 2.60 5.83 0.17
N GLY A 39 1.47 5.70 -0.52
CA GLY A 39 0.69 4.47 -0.53
C GLY A 39 -0.16 4.30 -1.78
N TRP A 40 -0.93 3.22 -1.80
CA TRP A 40 -1.88 2.92 -2.87
C TRP A 40 -3.28 2.74 -2.28
N ASN A 41 -4.14 3.74 -2.44
CA ASN A 41 -5.47 3.79 -1.82
C ASN A 41 -5.44 3.82 -0.27
N HIS A 42 -4.34 4.26 0.34
CA HIS A 42 -4.18 4.24 1.80
C HIS A 42 -5.04 5.27 2.51
N VAL A 43 -5.35 6.40 1.85
CA VAL A 43 -6.20 7.45 2.42
C VAL A 43 -7.65 6.97 2.56
N GLU A 44 -8.16 6.20 1.60
CA GLU A 44 -9.54 5.72 1.59
C GLU A 44 -9.71 4.29 2.13
N PHE A 45 -8.61 3.57 2.40
CA PHE A 45 -8.65 2.20 2.90
C PHE A 45 -7.93 2.04 4.24
N ASP A 46 -6.60 2.15 4.25
CA ASP A 46 -5.76 1.90 5.42
C ASP A 46 -6.09 2.85 6.59
N TYR A 47 -6.22 4.14 6.31
CA TYR A 47 -6.54 5.14 7.34
C TYR A 47 -7.92 4.92 7.99
N PRO A 48 -9.02 4.70 7.24
CA PRO A 48 -10.30 4.32 7.83
C PRO A 48 -10.24 3.05 8.70
N VAL A 49 -9.41 2.07 8.34
CA VAL A 49 -9.20 0.87 9.16
C VAL A 49 -8.43 1.22 10.44
N LEU A 50 -7.38 2.04 10.34
CA LEU A 50 -6.58 2.51 11.48
C LEU A 50 -7.36 3.45 12.41
N GLN A 51 -8.40 4.13 11.93
CA GLN A 51 -9.21 5.06 12.73
C GLN A 51 -9.86 4.39 13.96
N GLY A 52 -10.09 3.07 13.92
CA GLY A 52 -10.56 2.30 15.07
C GLY A 52 -9.55 2.18 16.21
N TYR A 53 -8.28 2.53 15.96
CA TYR A 53 -7.15 2.33 16.87
C TYR A 53 -6.48 3.63 17.32
N THR A 54 -6.85 4.77 16.74
CA THR A 54 -6.22 6.07 17.04
C THR A 54 -7.25 7.20 17.14
N ILE A 55 -6.92 8.20 17.96
CA ILE A 55 -7.68 9.45 18.06
C ILE A 55 -7.26 10.48 16.99
N TYR A 56 -6.13 10.25 16.31
CA TYR A 56 -5.67 11.14 15.26
C TYR A 56 -6.56 11.01 14.02
N ASP A 57 -6.85 12.15 13.40
CA ASP A 57 -7.36 12.21 12.03
C ASP A 57 -6.16 12.03 11.07
N LEU A 58 -5.83 10.78 10.73
CA LEU A 58 -4.62 10.45 9.98
C LEU A 58 -4.49 11.22 8.65
N PRO A 59 -5.54 11.37 7.81
CA PRO A 59 -5.48 12.23 6.64
C PRO A 59 -5.03 13.67 6.94
N ALA A 60 -5.49 14.26 8.05
CA ALA A 60 -5.17 15.63 8.42
C ALA A 60 -3.82 15.78 9.16
N GLN A 61 -3.33 14.69 9.77
CA GLN A 61 -2.09 14.68 10.54
C GLN A 61 -0.87 14.22 9.74
N THR A 62 -1.07 13.72 8.51
CA THR A 62 0.02 13.25 7.64
C THR A 62 0.04 14.01 6.32
N VAL A 63 1.22 14.17 5.73
CA VAL A 63 1.35 14.58 4.33
C VAL A 63 1.25 13.32 3.47
N ASN A 64 0.35 13.30 2.50
CA ASN A 64 0.00 12.08 1.78
C ASN A 64 0.27 12.19 0.27
N LEU A 65 0.89 11.15 -0.27
CA LEU A 65 0.83 10.81 -1.69
C LEU A 65 0.11 9.47 -1.83
N ASP A 66 -1.20 9.54 -2.06
CA ASP A 66 -1.97 8.37 -2.48
C ASP A 66 -1.90 8.26 -4.00
N MET A 67 -1.07 7.35 -4.49
CA MET A 67 -0.81 7.23 -5.93
C MET A 67 -2.05 6.83 -6.72
N MET A 68 -2.97 6.06 -6.11
CA MET A 68 -4.20 5.66 -6.79
C MET A 68 -5.12 6.87 -6.97
N LEU A 69 -5.29 7.67 -5.92
CA LEU A 69 -6.12 8.88 -6.01
C LEU A 69 -5.51 9.92 -6.96
N SER A 70 -4.19 10.14 -6.91
CA SER A 70 -3.49 11.03 -7.85
C SER A 70 -3.68 10.61 -9.32
N LEU A 71 -3.58 9.30 -9.60
CA LEU A 71 -3.87 8.77 -10.93
C LEU A 71 -5.36 8.88 -11.28
N GLN A 72 -6.27 8.67 -10.33
CA GLN A 72 -7.71 8.82 -10.55
C GLN A 72 -8.08 10.24 -10.97
N GLU A 73 -7.46 11.26 -10.36
CA GLU A 73 -7.68 12.68 -10.74
C GLU A 73 -7.30 12.95 -12.21
N THR A 74 -6.23 12.30 -12.68
CA THR A 74 -5.72 12.51 -14.05
C THR A 74 -6.44 11.63 -15.08
N LEU A 75 -6.75 10.38 -14.73
CA LEU A 75 -7.27 9.36 -15.65
C LEU A 75 -8.79 9.20 -15.60
N GLY A 76 -9.45 9.69 -14.55
CA GLY A 76 -10.89 9.57 -14.34
C GLY A 76 -11.37 8.18 -13.89
N PHE A 77 -10.48 7.26 -13.54
CA PHE A 77 -10.83 5.94 -13.00
C PHE A 77 -9.80 5.44 -11.98
N ARG A 78 -10.23 4.51 -11.13
CA ARG A 78 -9.36 3.87 -10.13
C ARG A 78 -8.54 2.75 -10.76
N MET A 79 -7.22 2.87 -10.67
CA MET A 79 -6.29 1.85 -11.17
C MET A 79 -5.87 0.91 -10.05
N LYS A 80 -5.75 -0.38 -10.38
CA LYS A 80 -5.18 -1.38 -9.45
C LYS A 80 -3.65 -1.27 -9.44
N LEU A 81 -3.04 -1.47 -8.28
CA LEU A 81 -1.59 -1.51 -8.12
C LEU A 81 -0.94 -2.49 -9.11
N ASP A 82 -1.49 -3.70 -9.21
CA ASP A 82 -1.02 -4.75 -10.14
C ASP A 82 -1.01 -4.29 -11.60
N ALA A 83 -1.99 -3.47 -12.02
CA ALA A 83 -2.06 -2.97 -13.39
C ALA A 83 -0.95 -1.93 -13.68
N ALA A 84 -0.72 -1.01 -12.75
CA ALA A 84 0.36 -0.02 -12.85
C ALA A 84 1.74 -0.69 -12.77
N ALA A 85 1.91 -1.63 -11.84
CA ALA A 85 3.15 -2.36 -11.64
C ALA A 85 3.50 -3.24 -12.84
N SER A 86 2.56 -4.01 -13.37
CA SER A 86 2.79 -4.87 -14.53
C SER A 86 3.22 -4.06 -15.75
N ALA A 87 2.56 -2.93 -16.02
CA ALA A 87 2.86 -2.09 -17.17
C ALA A 87 4.14 -1.25 -17.01
N SER A 88 4.46 -0.79 -15.80
CA SER A 88 5.63 0.07 -15.56
C SER A 88 6.91 -0.70 -15.28
N LEU A 89 6.82 -1.79 -14.51
CA LEU A 89 7.96 -2.56 -14.02
C LEU A 89 8.20 -3.86 -14.81
N GLY A 90 7.24 -4.28 -15.64
CA GLY A 90 7.30 -5.56 -16.36
C GLY A 90 7.18 -6.79 -15.45
N THR A 91 6.74 -6.62 -14.20
CA THR A 91 6.60 -7.69 -13.21
C THR A 91 5.16 -8.21 -13.17
N GLY A 92 4.96 -9.52 -13.30
CA GLY A 92 3.64 -10.16 -13.17
C GLY A 92 3.19 -10.41 -11.72
N LYS A 93 1.88 -10.67 -11.57
CA LYS A 93 1.09 -10.78 -10.32
C LYS A 93 1.80 -11.32 -9.08
N SER A 94 1.65 -10.56 -7.99
CA SER A 94 1.70 -11.06 -6.62
C SER A 94 0.34 -11.60 -6.18
N ALA A 95 0.32 -12.36 -5.08
CA ALA A 95 -0.83 -13.10 -4.55
C ALA A 95 -2.14 -12.26 -4.41
N ASP A 96 -3.28 -12.95 -4.33
CA ASP A 96 -4.60 -12.33 -4.24
C ASP A 96 -4.96 -12.00 -2.77
N GLY A 97 -5.48 -10.80 -2.50
CA GLY A 97 -5.94 -10.37 -1.18
C GLY A 97 -7.04 -11.24 -0.57
N LEU A 98 -7.75 -12.05 -1.37
CA LEU A 98 -8.68 -13.08 -0.88
C LEU A 98 -7.99 -14.16 -0.03
N ASP A 99 -6.69 -14.38 -0.19
CA ASP A 99 -5.94 -15.36 0.59
C ASP A 99 -5.57 -14.83 1.99
N ALA A 100 -5.32 -13.52 2.13
CA ALA A 100 -5.07 -12.90 3.44
C ALA A 100 -6.24 -13.05 4.42
N LEU A 101 -7.48 -12.94 3.93
CA LEU A 101 -8.67 -13.18 4.77
C LEU A 101 -8.76 -14.63 5.24
N LYS A 102 -8.44 -15.61 4.37
CA LYS A 102 -8.44 -17.04 4.74
C LYS A 102 -7.37 -17.32 5.80
N TRP A 103 -6.16 -16.80 5.60
CA TRP A 103 -5.07 -16.93 6.57
C TRP A 103 -5.42 -16.31 7.92
N TRP A 104 -6.11 -15.17 7.94
CA TRP A 104 -6.56 -14.56 9.19
C TRP A 104 -7.58 -15.45 9.93
N GLN A 105 -8.57 -16.01 9.22
CA GLN A 105 -9.54 -16.91 9.85
C GLN A 105 -8.86 -18.19 10.37
N GLU A 106 -7.86 -18.70 9.65
CA GLU A 106 -7.06 -19.84 10.09
C GLU A 106 -6.27 -19.53 11.36
N HIS A 107 -5.61 -18.37 11.43
CA HIS A 107 -4.94 -17.90 12.65
C HIS A 107 -5.92 -17.84 13.82
N LYS A 108 -7.07 -17.17 13.65
CA LYS A 108 -8.08 -17.07 14.72
C LYS A 108 -8.61 -18.43 15.19
N LYS A 109 -8.65 -19.43 14.31
CA LYS A 109 -9.12 -20.78 14.64
C LYS A 109 -8.05 -21.62 15.36
N THR A 110 -6.79 -21.46 14.98
CA THR A 110 -5.70 -22.36 15.37
C THR A 110 -4.73 -21.77 16.39
N GLY A 111 -4.66 -20.44 16.49
CA GLY A 111 -3.60 -19.71 17.19
C GLY A 111 -2.22 -19.80 16.51
N SER A 112 -2.11 -20.44 15.33
CA SER A 112 -0.84 -20.59 14.60
C SER A 112 -0.34 -19.24 14.09
N LEU A 113 0.96 -18.97 14.21
CA LEU A 113 1.57 -17.76 13.67
C LEU A 113 1.91 -17.88 12.18
N GLU A 114 1.92 -19.09 11.60
CA GLU A 114 2.24 -19.30 10.19
C GLU A 114 1.33 -18.51 9.23
N PRO A 115 -0.01 -18.47 9.42
CA PRO A 115 -0.88 -17.66 8.56
C PRO A 115 -0.61 -16.15 8.71
N LEU A 116 -0.21 -15.67 9.89
CA LEU A 116 0.18 -14.27 10.07
C LEU A 116 1.43 -13.93 9.28
N MET A 117 2.41 -14.84 9.21
CA MET A 117 3.61 -14.66 8.40
C MET A 117 3.27 -14.56 6.91
N LYS A 118 2.30 -15.33 6.42
CA LYS A 118 1.83 -15.22 5.02
C LYS A 118 1.16 -13.88 4.74
N ILE A 119 0.36 -13.37 5.68
CA ILE A 119 -0.23 -12.02 5.57
C ILE A 119 0.88 -10.97 5.56
N ALA A 120 1.87 -11.09 6.45
CA ALA A 120 3.00 -10.16 6.52
C ALA A 120 3.82 -10.14 5.23
N GLU A 121 4.10 -11.31 4.65
CA GLU A 121 4.81 -11.44 3.38
C GLU A 121 4.02 -10.80 2.23
N TYR A 122 2.71 -11.04 2.18
CA TYR A 122 1.82 -10.42 1.20
C TYR A 122 1.80 -8.89 1.32
N CYS A 123 1.58 -8.36 2.52
CA CYS A 123 1.61 -6.91 2.77
C CYS A 123 2.98 -6.30 2.44
N ALA A 124 4.08 -6.98 2.79
CA ALA A 124 5.42 -6.53 2.46
C ALA A 124 5.67 -6.48 0.95
N PHE A 125 5.11 -7.43 0.20
CA PHE A 125 5.17 -7.40 -1.26
C PHE A 125 4.41 -6.20 -1.83
N ASP A 126 3.19 -5.92 -1.34
CA ASP A 126 2.40 -4.77 -1.80
C ASP A 126 3.12 -3.44 -1.49
N VAL A 127 3.73 -3.31 -0.31
CA VAL A 127 4.57 -2.15 0.04
C VAL A 127 5.78 -2.05 -0.90
N LYS A 128 6.44 -3.17 -1.19
CA LYS A 128 7.58 -3.21 -2.12
C LYS A 128 7.18 -2.75 -3.52
N VAL A 129 6.07 -3.27 -4.06
CA VAL A 129 5.58 -2.90 -5.39
C VAL A 129 5.20 -1.43 -5.43
N THR A 130 4.47 -0.96 -4.42
CA THR A 130 4.11 0.46 -4.25
C THR A 130 5.35 1.35 -4.30
N LYS A 131 6.39 1.02 -3.52
CA LYS A 131 7.69 1.71 -3.55
C LYS A 131 8.32 1.68 -4.94
N CYS A 132 8.41 0.53 -5.58
CA CYS A 132 9.03 0.41 -6.92
C CYS A 132 8.29 1.22 -7.99
N VAL A 133 6.95 1.24 -7.93
CA VAL A 133 6.11 2.05 -8.84
C VAL A 133 6.35 3.54 -8.60
N HIS A 134 6.40 3.96 -7.34
CA HIS A 134 6.72 5.34 -6.98
C HIS A 134 8.11 5.76 -7.50
N GLU A 135 9.14 4.93 -7.27
CA GLU A 135 10.50 5.18 -7.76
C GLU A 135 10.58 5.23 -9.29
N TYR A 136 9.83 4.36 -10.00
CA TYR A 136 9.71 4.43 -11.45
C TYR A 136 9.12 5.78 -11.89
N ALA A 137 8.03 6.23 -11.27
CA ALA A 137 7.41 7.50 -11.59
C ALA A 137 8.36 8.68 -11.38
N LEU A 138 9.07 8.73 -10.26
CA LEU A 138 10.04 9.79 -9.98
C LEU A 138 11.17 9.83 -11.01
N ALA A 139 11.63 8.66 -11.49
CA ALA A 139 12.70 8.59 -12.48
C ALA A 139 12.25 8.94 -13.90
N ASN A 140 10.97 8.71 -14.25
CA ASN A 140 10.47 8.80 -15.63
C ASN A 140 9.45 9.93 -15.86
N GLY A 141 8.91 10.54 -14.81
CA GLY A 141 7.83 11.55 -14.87
C GLY A 141 6.46 11.00 -15.27
N HIS A 142 6.29 9.68 -15.34
CA HIS A 142 5.04 9.03 -15.73
C HIS A 142 4.91 7.62 -15.14
N ILE A 143 3.69 7.09 -15.14
CA ILE A 143 3.36 5.68 -14.91
C ILE A 143 2.79 5.08 -16.20
N LYS A 144 3.12 3.83 -16.49
CA LYS A 144 2.52 3.07 -17.59
C LYS A 144 1.30 2.28 -17.13
N TYR A 145 0.33 2.14 -18.01
CA TYR A 145 -0.85 1.30 -17.79
C TYR A 145 -1.42 0.78 -19.12
N HIS A 146 -2.24 -0.26 -19.07
CA HIS A 146 -3.00 -0.72 -20.23
C HIS A 146 -4.41 -0.13 -20.22
N ASP A 147 -4.84 0.45 -21.33
CA ASP A 147 -6.21 0.94 -21.50
C ASP A 147 -7.22 -0.22 -21.68
N ARG A 148 -8.50 0.12 -21.89
CA ARG A 148 -9.57 -0.87 -22.11
C ARG A 148 -9.35 -1.75 -23.34
N GLY A 149 -8.58 -1.27 -24.32
CA GLY A 149 -8.18 -2.02 -25.51
C GLY A 149 -6.89 -2.82 -25.35
N GLY A 150 -6.27 -2.80 -24.16
CA GLY A 150 -4.98 -3.46 -23.90
C GLY A 150 -3.77 -2.70 -24.44
N GLN A 151 -3.95 -1.49 -24.98
CA GLN A 151 -2.85 -0.68 -25.48
C GLN A 151 -2.09 -0.06 -24.32
N LEU A 152 -0.76 -0.04 -24.40
CA LEU A 152 0.08 0.61 -23.42
C LEU A 152 -0.06 2.14 -23.54
N GLN A 153 -0.37 2.79 -22.42
CA GLN A 153 -0.51 4.23 -22.28
C GLN A 153 0.39 4.73 -21.15
N GLU A 154 0.67 6.03 -21.15
CA GLU A 154 1.44 6.72 -20.12
C GLU A 154 0.58 7.80 -19.45
N ALA A 155 0.58 7.80 -18.12
CA ALA A 155 -0.02 8.83 -17.28
C ALA A 155 1.10 9.70 -16.72
N VAL A 156 1.19 10.95 -17.15
CA VAL A 156 2.15 11.92 -16.62
C VAL A 156 1.81 12.21 -15.16
N VAL A 157 2.83 12.21 -14.29
CA VAL A 157 2.66 12.47 -12.85
C VAL A 157 3.68 13.48 -12.36
N SER A 158 3.29 14.29 -11.38
CA SER A 158 4.14 15.29 -10.73
C SER A 158 4.24 14.97 -9.24
N TRP A 159 5.02 13.95 -8.90
CA TRP A 159 5.23 13.48 -7.52
C TRP A 159 6.58 13.92 -6.91
N ALA A 160 7.35 14.71 -7.66
CA ALA A 160 8.65 15.26 -7.27
C ALA A 160 8.54 16.69 -6.72
#